data_AF-A0A915WRM6-F1
#
_entry.id   AF-A0A915WRM6-F1
#
_cell.length_a   1.000
_cell.length_b   1.000
_cell.length_c   1.000
_cell.angle_alpha   90.00
_cell.angle_beta   90.00
_cell.angle_gamma   90.00
#
_symmetry.space_group_name_H-M   'P 1'
#
loop_
_entity.id
_entity.type
_entity.pdbx_description
1 polymer ?
#
loop_
_entity_poly.entity_id
_entity_poly.type
_entity_poly.pdbx_seq_one_letter_code
_entity_poly.pdbx_strand_id
1 'polypeptide(L)'
;MVKFITGDHEIKNIVGDIYRGEDIIITDKKGKYLGILSNEKALRYLNKPNTKIDKLIIKIKPIDGDITYIIEKMIGSNTRLIPVKKGDKIEIMNIFDLLNNIYNDKNTLRNIKIEDIKNNAYTIYENDNINKAINIMKENGISRLIVINNENKPVGILTISDILRKLLIQNNEEIRVPKDEDFDIKIKSIIKNNLIFASKKDSIENIIELLVKNKIFSVPILDEKNNLYGIVTAKDILIAYLQNKKEKKYNIVISGIDLDEIDQKYIKNEYERFNKKYSNILGNIKIIIHVKKINENIKDKKIFYSIKARLISDKLRFYVQNNGYDFYSTINDIFHILSNEAEKYKHKDEREYLLQRMFKDDIIRYI
;
A
#
# COMPACT_ATOMS: atom_id res chain seq x y z
N MET A 1 -7.82 -18.38 -7.07
CA MET A 1 -8.89 -17.96 -8.03
C MET A 1 -10.02 -17.48 -7.14
N VAL A 2 -10.58 -16.28 -7.36
CA VAL A 2 -11.58 -15.75 -6.42
C VAL A 2 -12.79 -16.69 -6.35
N LYS A 3 -13.15 -17.13 -5.13
CA LYS A 3 -14.27 -18.05 -4.93
C LYS A 3 -15.54 -17.30 -4.51
N PHE A 4 -16.66 -17.70 -5.10
CA PHE A 4 -17.98 -17.15 -4.83
C PHE A 4 -18.83 -18.22 -4.15
N ILE A 5 -19.46 -17.86 -3.03
CA ILE A 5 -20.27 -18.78 -2.21
C ILE A 5 -21.56 -18.08 -1.81
N THR A 6 -22.69 -18.79 -1.84
CA THR A 6 -23.97 -18.22 -1.41
C THR A 6 -24.04 -18.14 0.12
N GLY A 7 -24.60 -17.05 0.66
CA GLY A 7 -24.60 -16.77 2.10
C GLY A 7 -25.37 -17.77 2.98
N ASP A 8 -26.22 -18.62 2.40
CA ASP A 8 -26.96 -19.66 3.10
C ASP A 8 -26.14 -20.92 3.44
N HIS A 9 -24.93 -21.05 2.87
CA HIS A 9 -23.97 -22.06 3.28
C HIS A 9 -23.53 -21.86 4.73
N GLU A 10 -23.07 -22.94 5.35
CA GLU A 10 -22.49 -22.97 6.69
C GLU A 10 -20.96 -23.11 6.63
N ILE A 11 -20.27 -22.83 7.74
CA ILE A 11 -18.81 -22.96 7.82
C ILE A 11 -18.31 -24.34 7.38
N LYS A 12 -19.01 -25.42 7.75
CA LYS A 12 -18.66 -26.79 7.34
C LYS A 12 -18.59 -26.98 5.84
N ASN A 13 -19.31 -26.19 5.06
CA ASN A 13 -19.36 -26.32 3.60
C ASN A 13 -18.14 -25.69 2.90
N ILE A 14 -17.35 -24.88 3.60
CA ILE A 14 -16.28 -24.07 2.99
C ILE A 14 -14.91 -24.35 3.59
N VAL A 15 -14.79 -25.42 4.35
CA VAL A 15 -13.58 -25.71 5.12
C VAL A 15 -12.35 -25.91 4.23
N GLY A 16 -12.49 -26.54 3.07
CA GLY A 16 -11.41 -26.63 2.08
C GLY A 16 -10.90 -25.25 1.63
N ASP A 17 -11.79 -24.24 1.51
CA ASP A 17 -11.41 -22.88 1.14
C ASP A 17 -10.74 -22.13 2.27
N ILE A 18 -11.22 -22.32 3.51
CA ILE A 18 -10.60 -21.79 4.72
C ILE A 18 -9.14 -22.26 4.80
N TYR A 19 -8.86 -23.53 4.51
CA TYR A 19 -7.50 -24.06 4.55
C TYR A 19 -6.60 -23.64 3.38
N ARG A 20 -7.17 -23.12 2.29
CA ARG A 20 -6.36 -22.45 1.25
C ARG A 20 -5.90 -21.06 1.69
N GLY A 21 -6.43 -20.54 2.80
CA GLY A 21 -6.04 -19.25 3.34
C GLY A 21 -6.60 -18.07 2.55
N GLU A 22 -7.54 -18.30 1.64
CA GLU A 22 -8.15 -17.29 0.79
C GLU A 22 -9.38 -16.67 1.46
N ASP A 23 -9.61 -15.38 1.22
CA ASP A 23 -10.89 -14.74 1.53
C ASP A 23 -11.94 -15.16 0.48
N ILE A 24 -13.22 -15.09 0.83
CA ILE A 24 -14.31 -15.60 -0.02
C ILE A 24 -15.31 -14.48 -0.31
N ILE A 25 -15.77 -14.40 -1.56
CA ILE A 25 -16.86 -13.51 -1.94
C ILE A 25 -18.19 -14.18 -1.65
N ILE A 26 -19.06 -13.47 -0.92
CA ILE A 26 -20.38 -13.97 -0.57
C ILE A 26 -21.44 -13.31 -1.45
N THR A 27 -22.29 -14.14 -2.04
CA THR A 27 -23.39 -13.71 -2.91
C THR A 27 -24.74 -14.20 -2.40
N ASP A 28 -25.82 -13.66 -2.96
CA ASP A 28 -27.14 -14.29 -2.86
C ASP A 28 -27.28 -15.43 -3.89
N LYS A 29 -28.44 -16.08 -3.90
CA LYS A 29 -28.78 -17.16 -4.84
C LYS A 29 -28.86 -16.72 -6.31
N LYS A 30 -28.95 -15.41 -6.56
CA LYS A 30 -28.97 -14.82 -7.90
C LYS A 30 -27.58 -14.34 -8.34
N GLY A 31 -26.54 -14.59 -7.54
CA GLY A 31 -25.17 -14.17 -7.80
C GLY A 31 -24.89 -12.71 -7.46
N LYS A 32 -25.82 -11.99 -6.81
CA LYS A 32 -25.59 -10.61 -6.37
C LYS A 32 -24.62 -10.59 -5.21
N TYR A 33 -23.59 -9.75 -5.30
CA TYR A 33 -22.62 -9.53 -4.23
C TYR A 33 -23.28 -9.05 -2.93
N LEU A 34 -22.96 -9.71 -1.81
CA LEU A 34 -23.42 -9.37 -0.46
C LEU A 34 -22.28 -8.86 0.44
N GLY A 35 -21.06 -9.37 0.25
CA GLY A 35 -19.89 -8.97 1.01
C GLY A 35 -18.74 -9.96 0.92
N ILE A 36 -17.81 -9.89 1.87
CA ILE A 36 -16.62 -10.76 1.94
C ILE A 36 -16.64 -11.54 3.27
N LEU A 37 -16.31 -12.82 3.22
CA LEU A 37 -15.90 -13.57 4.40
C LEU A 37 -14.37 -13.63 4.42
N SER A 38 -13.74 -12.92 5.35
CA SER A 38 -12.29 -13.01 5.50
C SER A 38 -11.89 -14.37 6.06
N ASN A 39 -10.74 -14.88 5.60
CA ASN A 39 -10.21 -16.15 6.06
C ASN A 39 -9.99 -16.16 7.58
N GLU A 40 -9.47 -15.05 8.11
CA GLU A 40 -9.25 -14.87 9.55
C GLU A 40 -10.57 -15.01 10.33
N LYS A 41 -11.66 -14.42 9.83
CA LYS A 41 -12.97 -14.54 10.47
C LYS A 41 -13.52 -15.95 10.34
N ALA A 42 -13.36 -16.60 9.19
CA ALA A 42 -13.82 -17.97 8.97
C ALA A 42 -13.11 -18.97 9.91
N LEU A 43 -11.80 -18.81 10.10
CA LEU A 43 -10.98 -19.63 11.01
C LEU A 43 -11.53 -19.66 12.45
N ARG A 44 -11.98 -18.50 12.96
CA ARG A 44 -12.54 -18.38 14.31
C ARG A 44 -13.85 -19.15 14.52
N TYR A 45 -14.51 -19.57 13.44
CA TYR A 45 -15.79 -20.28 13.48
C TYR A 45 -15.66 -21.74 13.06
N LEU A 46 -14.45 -22.28 12.88
CA LEU A 46 -14.24 -23.71 12.60
C LEU A 46 -14.80 -24.61 13.72
N ASN A 47 -14.82 -24.12 14.97
CA ASN A 47 -15.43 -24.81 16.11
C ASN A 47 -16.97 -24.68 16.17
N LYS A 48 -17.58 -23.89 15.28
CA LYS A 48 -19.02 -23.72 15.13
C LYS A 48 -19.44 -24.02 13.68
N PRO A 49 -19.25 -25.26 13.20
CA PRO A 49 -19.38 -25.64 11.79
C PRO A 49 -20.75 -25.36 11.17
N ASN A 50 -21.82 -25.37 11.97
CA ASN A 50 -23.19 -25.09 11.51
C ASN A 50 -23.54 -23.58 11.46
N THR A 51 -22.58 -22.68 11.68
CA THR A 51 -22.83 -21.24 11.59
C THR A 51 -23.04 -20.84 10.13
N LYS A 52 -24.18 -20.22 9.82
CA LYS A 52 -24.44 -19.64 8.49
C LYS A 52 -23.48 -18.51 8.15
N ILE A 53 -23.01 -18.49 6.92
CA ILE A 53 -22.01 -17.55 6.41
C ILE A 53 -22.55 -16.11 6.33
N ASP A 54 -23.84 -15.93 6.04
CA ASP A 54 -24.49 -14.62 5.97
C ASP A 54 -24.31 -13.74 7.23
N LYS A 55 -24.23 -14.37 8.41
CA LYS A 55 -23.97 -13.71 9.71
C LYS A 55 -22.52 -13.25 9.85
N LEU A 56 -21.61 -13.78 9.05
CA LEU A 56 -20.17 -13.57 9.17
C LEU A 56 -19.63 -12.59 8.12
N ILE A 57 -20.48 -12.13 7.20
CA ILE A 57 -20.09 -11.23 6.11
C ILE A 57 -19.54 -9.90 6.64
N ILE A 58 -18.41 -9.47 6.08
CA ILE A 58 -17.89 -8.10 6.13
C ILE A 58 -18.50 -7.35 4.95
N LYS A 59 -19.37 -6.39 5.23
CA LYS A 59 -20.07 -5.60 4.21
C LYS A 59 -19.18 -4.48 3.69
N ILE A 60 -18.55 -4.70 2.54
CA ILE A 60 -17.78 -3.68 1.83
C ILE A 60 -18.54 -3.31 0.57
N LYS A 61 -18.94 -2.04 0.41
CA LYS A 61 -19.58 -1.58 -0.83
C LYS A 61 -18.56 -1.58 -1.99
N PRO A 62 -18.97 -1.89 -3.23
CA PRO A 62 -18.10 -1.74 -4.39
C PRO A 62 -17.50 -0.35 -4.46
N ILE A 63 -16.18 -0.31 -4.54
CA ILE A 63 -15.38 0.90 -4.42
C ILE A 63 -15.18 1.52 -5.79
N ASP A 64 -15.46 2.80 -5.89
CA ASP A 64 -15.11 3.62 -7.04
C ASP A 64 -13.99 4.56 -6.62
N GLY A 65 -12.87 4.56 -7.35
CA GLY A 65 -11.71 5.38 -7.01
C GLY A 65 -10.41 4.88 -7.62
N ASP A 66 -9.35 5.64 -7.38
CA ASP A 66 -8.00 5.31 -7.84
C ASP A 66 -7.38 4.15 -7.04
N ILE A 67 -6.24 3.65 -7.53
CA ILE A 67 -5.51 2.55 -6.89
C ILE A 67 -5.11 2.85 -5.44
N THR A 68 -4.80 4.11 -5.13
CA THR A 68 -4.41 4.56 -3.78
C THR A 68 -5.58 4.36 -2.82
N TYR A 69 -6.76 4.83 -3.20
CA TYR A 69 -7.98 4.69 -2.42
C TYR A 69 -8.40 3.21 -2.26
N ILE A 70 -8.27 2.42 -3.32
CA ILE A 70 -8.56 0.97 -3.27
C ILE A 70 -7.62 0.26 -2.29
N ILE A 71 -6.32 0.55 -2.34
CA ILE A 71 -5.33 0.00 -1.39
C ILE A 71 -5.65 0.42 0.05
N GLU A 72 -5.94 1.70 0.30
CA GLU A 72 -6.31 2.21 1.63
C GLU A 72 -7.52 1.46 2.20
N LYS A 73 -8.53 1.22 1.36
CA LYS A 73 -9.73 0.49 1.78
C LYS A 73 -9.46 -0.98 2.04
N MET A 74 -8.60 -1.64 1.26
CA MET A 74 -8.21 -3.04 1.50
C MET A 74 -7.46 -3.19 2.83
N ILE A 75 -6.52 -2.29 3.10
CA ILE A 75 -5.75 -2.29 4.35
C ILE A 75 -6.67 -2.03 5.54
N GLY A 76 -7.55 -1.03 5.43
CA GLY A 76 -8.48 -0.62 6.50
C GLY A 76 -9.57 -1.65 6.81
N SER A 77 -9.99 -2.46 5.82
CA SER A 77 -10.94 -3.56 6.04
C SER A 77 -10.30 -4.84 6.57
N ASN A 78 -8.97 -4.92 6.60
CA ASN A 78 -8.21 -6.14 6.91
C ASN A 78 -8.66 -7.35 6.06
N THR A 79 -8.99 -7.11 4.80
CA THR A 79 -9.33 -8.15 3.82
C THR A 79 -8.26 -8.23 2.74
N ARG A 80 -8.17 -9.37 2.07
CA ARG A 80 -7.28 -9.61 0.91
C ARG A 80 -8.04 -9.58 -0.41
N LEU A 81 -9.34 -9.30 -0.36
CA LEU A 81 -10.24 -9.06 -1.49
C LEU A 81 -10.99 -7.75 -1.29
N ILE A 82 -11.27 -7.08 -2.40
CA ILE A 82 -12.06 -5.86 -2.40
C ILE A 82 -12.91 -5.74 -3.68
N PRO A 83 -14.20 -5.39 -3.58
CA PRO A 83 -15.02 -5.12 -4.74
C PRO A 83 -14.72 -3.72 -5.28
N VAL A 84 -14.50 -3.61 -6.59
CA VAL A 84 -14.21 -2.36 -7.30
C VAL A 84 -15.24 -2.16 -8.40
N LYS A 85 -15.70 -0.92 -8.61
CA LYS A 85 -16.57 -0.56 -9.72
C LYS A 85 -15.74 -0.28 -10.95
N LYS A 86 -16.18 -0.80 -12.09
CA LYS A 86 -15.59 -0.53 -13.41
C LYS A 86 -16.73 -0.30 -14.40
N GLY A 87 -17.09 0.97 -14.56
CA GLY A 87 -18.37 1.35 -15.17
C GLY A 87 -19.54 0.75 -14.38
N ASP A 88 -20.44 0.05 -15.06
CA ASP A 88 -21.61 -0.57 -14.44
C ASP A 88 -21.34 -1.95 -13.81
N LYS A 89 -20.11 -2.48 -13.95
CA LYS A 89 -19.75 -3.81 -13.45
C LYS A 89 -18.99 -3.73 -12.13
N ILE A 90 -19.13 -4.78 -11.32
CA ILE A 90 -18.32 -5.00 -10.12
C ILE A 90 -17.23 -6.01 -10.47
N GLU A 91 -15.97 -5.61 -10.32
CA GLU A 91 -14.79 -6.45 -10.42
C GLU A 91 -14.27 -6.74 -9.00
N ILE A 92 -13.75 -7.95 -8.75
CA ILE A 92 -13.14 -8.28 -7.46
C ILE A 92 -11.63 -8.25 -7.61
N MET A 93 -10.96 -7.38 -6.87
CA MET A 93 -9.50 -7.32 -6.84
C MET A 93 -8.98 -7.99 -5.59
N ASN A 94 -7.97 -8.84 -5.76
CA ASN A 94 -7.19 -9.42 -4.67
C ASN A 94 -5.89 -8.62 -4.44
N ILE A 95 -5.19 -8.92 -3.35
CA ILE A 95 -3.94 -8.22 -3.00
C ILE A 95 -2.85 -8.32 -4.09
N PHE A 96 -2.76 -9.45 -4.81
CA PHE A 96 -1.82 -9.63 -5.92
C PHE A 96 -2.21 -8.79 -7.14
N ASP A 97 -3.50 -8.59 -7.38
CA ASP A 97 -3.95 -7.67 -8.43
C ASP A 97 -3.51 -6.24 -8.11
N LEU A 98 -3.59 -5.82 -6.84
CA LEU A 98 -3.10 -4.50 -6.42
C LEU A 98 -1.58 -4.38 -6.56
N LEU A 99 -0.82 -5.42 -6.18
CA LEU A 99 0.63 -5.47 -6.40
C LEU A 99 0.99 -5.35 -7.89
N ASN A 100 0.28 -6.07 -8.76
CA ASN A 100 0.47 -5.97 -10.21
C ASN A 100 0.14 -4.57 -10.75
N ASN A 101 -0.89 -3.91 -10.21
CA ASN A 101 -1.25 -2.56 -10.62
C ASN A 101 -0.16 -1.53 -10.26
N ILE A 102 0.48 -1.68 -9.09
CA ILE A 102 1.55 -0.76 -8.67
C ILE A 102 2.93 -1.12 -9.22
N TYR A 103 3.12 -2.35 -9.73
CA TYR A 103 4.40 -2.86 -10.23
C TYR A 103 5.04 -1.93 -11.29
N ASN A 104 4.24 -1.29 -12.14
CA ASN A 104 4.74 -0.39 -13.18
C ASN A 104 5.11 1.02 -12.67
N ASP A 105 4.78 1.36 -11.43
CA ASP A 105 5.12 2.64 -10.81
C ASP A 105 6.54 2.61 -10.21
N LYS A 106 7.53 2.30 -11.06
CA LYS A 106 8.94 2.12 -10.67
C LYS A 106 9.50 3.33 -9.92
N ASN A 107 9.06 4.53 -10.27
CA ASN A 107 9.50 5.74 -9.59
C ASN A 107 9.11 5.76 -8.12
N THR A 108 7.93 5.24 -7.76
CA THR A 108 7.49 5.14 -6.37
C THR A 108 8.17 3.97 -5.67
N LEU A 109 8.26 2.81 -6.32
CA LEU A 109 8.86 1.61 -5.74
C LEU A 109 10.36 1.76 -5.44
N ARG A 110 11.12 2.46 -6.30
CA ARG A 110 12.56 2.72 -6.10
C ARG A 110 12.89 3.51 -4.82
N ASN A 111 11.93 4.25 -4.28
CA ASN A 111 12.12 5.02 -3.05
C ASN A 111 11.87 4.19 -1.78
N ILE A 112 11.28 3.00 -1.93
CA ILE A 112 11.00 2.11 -0.80
C ILE A 112 12.22 1.23 -0.59
N LYS A 113 12.80 1.27 0.62
CA LYS A 113 13.89 0.36 0.98
C LYS A 113 13.38 -0.81 1.79
N ILE A 114 13.98 -1.98 1.58
CA ILE A 114 13.66 -3.19 2.35
C ILE A 114 13.88 -2.97 3.85
N GLU A 115 14.92 -2.23 4.24
CA GLU A 115 15.22 -1.95 5.65
C GLU A 115 14.08 -1.22 6.38
N ASP A 116 13.35 -0.35 5.67
CA ASP A 116 12.27 0.47 6.23
C ASP A 116 10.96 -0.30 6.37
N ILE A 117 10.77 -1.36 5.58
CA ILE A 117 9.49 -2.09 5.50
C ILE A 117 9.58 -3.52 6.04
N LYS A 118 10.78 -4.04 6.29
CA LYS A 118 10.94 -5.40 6.82
C LYS A 118 10.45 -5.44 8.26
N ASN A 119 9.82 -6.56 8.59
CA ASN A 119 9.51 -6.93 9.95
C ASN A 119 10.55 -7.92 10.49
N ASN A 120 10.71 -7.98 11.80
CA ASN A 120 11.45 -9.07 12.43
C ASN A 120 10.68 -10.38 12.25
N ALA A 121 11.39 -11.42 11.85
CA ALA A 121 10.80 -12.72 11.60
C ALA A 121 10.87 -13.57 12.87
N TYR A 122 9.73 -14.11 13.29
CA TYR A 122 9.68 -15.13 14.33
C TYR A 122 10.05 -16.48 13.73
N THR A 123 10.89 -17.23 14.46
CA THR A 123 11.44 -18.49 13.99
C THR A 123 10.99 -19.67 14.82
N ILE A 124 11.07 -20.86 14.23
CA ILE A 124 10.87 -22.14 14.91
C ILE A 124 11.81 -23.18 14.30
N TYR A 125 12.33 -24.11 15.10
CA TYR A 125 13.17 -25.18 14.58
C TYR A 125 12.32 -26.23 13.86
N GLU A 126 12.86 -26.82 12.80
CA GLU A 126 12.18 -27.88 12.03
C GLU A 126 11.86 -29.14 12.89
N ASN A 127 12.61 -29.33 13.98
CA ASN A 127 12.46 -30.41 14.95
C ASN A 127 11.61 -30.01 16.18
N ASP A 128 11.06 -28.80 16.23
CA ASP A 128 10.01 -28.43 17.18
C ASP A 128 8.66 -29.07 16.78
N ASN A 129 7.65 -28.97 17.64
CA ASN A 129 6.31 -29.52 17.41
C ASN A 129 5.26 -28.43 17.10
N ILE A 130 4.08 -28.88 16.64
CA ILE A 130 2.95 -28.00 16.34
C ILE A 130 2.53 -27.18 17.56
N ASN A 131 2.50 -27.76 18.76
CA ASN A 131 2.07 -27.05 19.97
C ASN A 131 2.92 -25.80 20.22
N LYS A 132 4.25 -25.92 20.12
CA LYS A 132 5.17 -24.79 20.24
C LYS A 132 4.92 -23.74 19.16
N ALA A 133 4.67 -24.16 17.91
CA ALA A 133 4.35 -23.23 16.83
C ALA A 133 3.07 -22.42 17.12
N ILE A 134 2.00 -23.08 17.56
CA ILE A 134 0.73 -22.43 17.92
C ILE A 134 0.93 -21.42 19.04
N ASN A 135 1.71 -21.77 20.07
CA ASN A 135 1.99 -20.86 21.19
C ASN A 135 2.74 -19.61 20.73
N ILE A 136 3.83 -19.75 19.96
CA ILE A 136 4.56 -18.60 19.41
C ILE A 136 3.64 -17.74 18.54
N MET A 137 2.83 -18.35 17.67
CA MET A 137 1.88 -17.61 16.82
C MET A 137 0.85 -16.83 17.64
N LYS A 138 0.29 -17.46 18.68
CA LYS A 138 -0.73 -16.87 19.55
C LYS A 138 -0.18 -15.73 20.40
N GLU A 139 0.95 -15.92 21.06
CA GLU A 139 1.59 -14.93 21.94
C GLU A 139 2.00 -13.67 21.18
N ASN A 140 2.43 -13.84 19.93
CA ASN A 140 2.91 -12.73 19.11
C ASN A 140 1.86 -12.18 18.14
N GLY A 141 0.65 -12.75 18.10
CA GLY A 141 -0.42 -12.31 17.19
C GLY A 141 -0.07 -12.46 15.71
N ILE A 142 0.72 -13.48 15.35
CA ILE A 142 1.22 -13.71 13.98
C ILE A 142 0.64 -15.00 13.40
N SER A 143 0.59 -15.10 12.07
CA SER A 143 0.00 -16.25 11.36
C SER A 143 1.03 -17.13 10.64
N ARG A 144 2.33 -16.82 10.79
CA ARG A 144 3.42 -17.53 10.12
C ARG A 144 4.72 -17.46 10.91
N LEU A 145 5.55 -18.50 10.76
CA LEU A 145 6.88 -18.62 11.33
C LEU A 145 7.87 -18.99 10.23
N ILE A 146 9.09 -18.47 10.32
CA ILE A 146 10.21 -18.95 9.51
C ILE A 146 10.78 -20.20 10.16
N VAL A 147 10.84 -21.30 9.40
CA VAL A 147 11.37 -22.56 9.89
C VAL A 147 12.87 -22.59 9.64
N ILE A 148 13.63 -22.89 10.69
CA ILE A 148 15.08 -22.96 10.66
C ILE A 148 15.57 -24.38 10.99
N ASN A 149 16.68 -24.78 10.40
CA ASN A 149 17.37 -26.03 10.74
C ASN A 149 18.25 -25.84 12.00
N ASN A 150 18.96 -26.89 12.41
CA ASN A 150 19.85 -26.87 13.57
C ASN A 150 21.06 -25.91 13.41
N GLU A 151 21.38 -25.50 12.17
CA GLU A 151 22.44 -24.51 11.88
C GLU A 151 21.91 -23.07 11.85
N ASN A 152 20.66 -22.85 12.30
CA ASN A 152 19.94 -21.57 12.23
C ASN A 152 19.72 -21.04 10.81
N LYS A 153 19.75 -21.92 9.80
CA LYS A 153 19.47 -21.56 8.42
C LYS A 153 17.99 -21.69 8.10
N PRO A 154 17.36 -20.69 7.47
CA PRO A 154 15.98 -20.79 7.00
C PRO A 154 15.81 -21.93 5.98
N VAL A 155 14.84 -22.80 6.22
CA VAL A 155 14.53 -23.97 5.37
C VAL A 155 13.08 -23.98 4.90
N GLY A 156 12.21 -23.18 5.49
CA GLY A 156 10.81 -23.12 5.09
C GLY A 156 10.00 -22.03 5.80
N ILE A 157 8.71 -22.01 5.50
CA ILE A 157 7.72 -21.16 6.17
C ILE A 157 6.60 -22.07 6.65
N LEU A 158 6.20 -21.91 7.90
CA LEU A 158 5.05 -22.58 8.48
C LEU A 158 3.92 -21.55 8.67
N THR A 159 2.76 -21.80 8.09
CA THR A 159 1.57 -20.95 8.29
C THR A 159 0.53 -21.63 9.16
N ILE A 160 -0.37 -20.84 9.76
CA ILE A 160 -1.53 -21.38 10.49
C ILE A 160 -2.38 -22.31 9.61
N SER A 161 -2.50 -22.02 8.31
CA SER A 161 -3.21 -22.85 7.35
C SER A 161 -2.57 -24.23 7.18
N ASP A 162 -1.24 -24.32 7.23
CA ASP A 162 -0.52 -25.60 7.14
C ASP A 162 -0.75 -26.45 8.38
N ILE A 163 -0.70 -25.84 9.57
CA ILE A 163 -1.00 -26.49 10.85
C ILE A 163 -2.44 -27.02 10.84
N LEU A 164 -3.40 -26.17 10.52
CA LEU A 164 -4.81 -26.55 10.54
C LEU A 164 -5.12 -27.64 9.50
N ARG A 165 -4.53 -27.56 8.31
CA ARG A 165 -4.64 -28.61 7.30
C ARG A 165 -4.13 -29.95 7.85
N LYS A 166 -2.98 -29.95 8.54
CA LYS A 166 -2.40 -31.17 9.11
C LYS A 166 -3.26 -31.75 10.26
N LEU A 167 -3.78 -30.89 11.12
CA LEU A 167 -4.54 -31.29 12.31
C LEU A 167 -5.97 -31.75 11.98
N LEU A 168 -6.62 -31.11 11.01
CA LEU A 168 -8.06 -31.22 10.83
C LEU A 168 -8.47 -31.96 9.55
N ILE A 169 -7.59 -32.12 8.56
CA ILE A 169 -7.94 -32.75 7.27
C ILE A 169 -7.37 -34.17 7.18
N GLN A 170 -8.22 -35.12 6.80
CA GLN A 170 -7.83 -36.46 6.34
C GLN A 170 -7.72 -36.52 4.80
N ASN A 171 -7.21 -37.63 4.27
CA ASN A 171 -6.98 -37.84 2.83
C ASN A 171 -8.22 -37.58 1.93
N ASN A 172 -9.44 -37.60 2.49
CA ASN A 172 -10.70 -37.40 1.77
C ASN A 172 -11.33 -36.01 1.97
N GLU A 173 -10.58 -35.01 2.47
CA GLU A 173 -11.09 -33.67 2.83
C GLU A 173 -12.13 -33.64 3.98
N GLU A 174 -12.32 -34.76 4.68
CA GLU A 174 -13.16 -34.83 5.87
C GLU A 174 -12.49 -34.15 7.07
N ILE A 175 -13.31 -33.45 7.86
CA ILE A 175 -12.90 -32.78 9.08
C ILE A 175 -12.87 -33.81 10.20
N ARG A 176 -11.71 -33.96 10.84
CA ARG A 176 -11.56 -34.74 12.08
C ARG A 176 -11.32 -33.84 13.28
N VAL A 177 -11.52 -34.42 14.46
CA VAL A 177 -11.07 -33.82 15.72
C VAL A 177 -9.58 -34.19 15.91
N PRO A 178 -8.69 -33.22 16.20
CA PRO A 178 -7.31 -33.50 16.55
C PRO A 178 -7.24 -34.27 17.87
N LYS A 179 -6.33 -35.24 17.95
CA LYS A 179 -5.93 -35.93 19.18
C LYS A 179 -4.73 -35.21 19.79
N ASP A 180 -4.46 -35.43 21.07
CA ASP A 180 -3.34 -34.80 21.78
C ASP A 180 -1.99 -35.07 21.08
N GLU A 181 -1.79 -36.30 20.60
CA GLU A 181 -0.59 -36.73 19.85
C GLU A 181 -0.34 -35.93 18.56
N ASP A 182 -1.40 -35.38 17.95
CA ASP A 182 -1.25 -34.60 16.72
C ASP A 182 -0.48 -33.29 16.96
N PHE A 183 -0.54 -32.77 18.19
CA PHE A 183 0.16 -31.54 18.56
C PHE A 183 1.67 -31.75 18.77
N ASP A 184 2.11 -33.00 18.90
CA ASP A 184 3.52 -33.41 19.03
C ASP A 184 4.21 -33.66 17.68
N ILE A 185 3.45 -33.65 16.58
CA ILE A 185 3.97 -33.77 15.22
C ILE A 185 5.04 -32.71 14.96
N LYS A 186 6.17 -33.17 14.40
CA LYS A 186 7.32 -32.32 14.07
C LYS A 186 7.06 -31.40 12.88
N ILE A 187 7.51 -30.16 12.96
CA ILE A 187 7.32 -29.14 11.92
C ILE A 187 7.84 -29.58 10.55
N LYS A 188 9.00 -30.25 10.50
CA LYS A 188 9.58 -30.79 9.26
C LYS A 188 8.66 -31.73 8.47
N SER A 189 7.66 -32.35 9.11
CA SER A 189 6.70 -33.25 8.44
C SER A 189 5.53 -32.52 7.78
N ILE A 190 5.43 -31.20 8.00
CA ILE A 190 4.32 -30.35 7.57
C ILE A 190 4.77 -29.40 6.46
N ILE A 191 5.98 -28.86 6.60
CA ILE A 191 6.54 -27.89 5.67
C ILE A 191 6.84 -28.55 4.32
N LYS A 192 6.77 -27.74 3.27
CA LYS A 192 7.28 -28.12 1.94
C LYS A 192 8.69 -27.55 1.81
N ASN A 193 9.67 -28.37 1.42
CA ASN A 193 11.11 -28.06 1.44
C ASN A 193 11.61 -27.01 0.42
N ASN A 194 10.76 -26.09 -0.05
CA ASN A 194 11.14 -25.04 -0.99
C ASN A 194 10.92 -23.66 -0.37
N LEU A 195 11.96 -23.11 0.26
CA LEU A 195 11.95 -21.74 0.73
C LEU A 195 12.03 -20.77 -0.46
N ILE A 196 10.98 -19.98 -0.66
CA ILE A 196 11.02 -18.82 -1.54
C ILE A 196 11.48 -17.62 -0.70
N PHE A 197 12.59 -17.00 -1.07
CA PHE A 197 13.20 -15.89 -0.34
C PHE A 197 13.67 -14.80 -1.31
N ALA A 198 13.97 -13.62 -0.76
CA ALA A 198 14.64 -12.53 -1.46
C ALA A 198 15.92 -12.15 -0.72
N SER A 199 16.88 -11.58 -1.43
CA SER A 199 18.07 -10.97 -0.86
C SER A 199 17.76 -9.57 -0.31
N LYS A 200 18.46 -9.14 0.74
CA LYS A 200 18.40 -7.75 1.22
C LYS A 200 18.81 -6.71 0.16
N LYS A 201 19.48 -7.15 -0.92
CA LYS A 201 19.90 -6.32 -2.05
C LYS A 201 18.88 -6.29 -3.20
N ASP A 202 17.84 -7.13 -3.14
CA ASP A 202 16.79 -7.14 -4.16
C ASP A 202 15.98 -5.84 -4.15
N SER A 203 15.38 -5.51 -5.29
CA SER A 203 14.43 -4.42 -5.39
C SER A 203 13.04 -4.84 -4.85
N ILE A 204 12.19 -3.85 -4.57
CA ILE A 204 10.79 -4.13 -4.20
C ILE A 204 10.04 -4.79 -5.35
N GLU A 205 10.37 -4.44 -6.60
CA GLU A 205 9.84 -5.07 -7.81
C GLU A 205 10.12 -6.58 -7.84
N ASN A 206 11.35 -6.99 -7.53
CA ASN A 206 11.70 -8.42 -7.44
C ASN A 206 10.87 -9.14 -6.36
N ILE A 207 10.65 -8.50 -5.21
CA ILE A 207 9.81 -9.07 -4.14
C ILE A 207 8.35 -9.18 -4.60
N ILE A 208 7.81 -8.16 -5.28
CA ILE A 208 6.46 -8.20 -5.87
C ILE A 208 6.33 -9.38 -6.83
N GLU A 209 7.30 -9.59 -7.72
CA GLU A 209 7.30 -10.73 -8.64
C GLU A 209 7.26 -12.07 -7.90
N LEU A 210 8.08 -12.24 -6.86
CA LEU A 210 8.08 -13.45 -6.03
C LEU A 210 6.72 -13.69 -5.37
N LEU A 211 6.11 -12.64 -4.79
CA LEU A 211 4.80 -12.71 -4.14
C LEU A 211 3.71 -13.11 -5.15
N VAL A 212 3.67 -12.45 -6.31
CA VAL A 212 2.64 -12.65 -7.34
C VAL A 212 2.79 -14.00 -8.02
N LYS A 213 4.00 -14.33 -8.52
CA LYS A 213 4.26 -15.57 -9.27
C LYS A 213 3.98 -16.81 -8.45
N ASN A 214 4.38 -16.79 -7.18
CA ASN A 214 4.21 -17.93 -6.28
C ASN A 214 2.90 -17.88 -5.48
N LYS A 215 2.10 -16.81 -5.62
CA LYS A 215 0.86 -16.57 -4.86
C LYS A 215 1.08 -16.68 -3.35
N ILE A 216 2.18 -16.12 -2.86
CA ILE A 216 2.55 -16.09 -1.44
C ILE A 216 2.41 -14.68 -0.89
N PHE A 217 1.99 -14.55 0.37
CA PHE A 217 1.71 -13.24 0.98
C PHE A 217 2.90 -12.60 1.68
N SER A 218 4.02 -13.31 1.79
CA SER A 218 5.23 -12.85 2.46
C SER A 218 6.46 -13.55 1.94
N VAL A 219 7.59 -12.87 1.96
CA VAL A 219 8.90 -13.38 1.54
C VAL A 219 9.92 -13.10 2.66
N PRO A 220 10.58 -14.13 3.21
CA PRO A 220 11.74 -13.95 4.06
C PRO A 220 12.89 -13.30 3.28
N ILE A 221 13.55 -12.35 3.94
CA ILE A 221 14.68 -11.63 3.40
C ILE A 221 15.95 -12.22 4.01
N LEU A 222 16.91 -12.57 3.18
CA LEU A 222 18.21 -13.10 3.59
C LEU A 222 19.34 -12.09 3.37
N ASP A 223 20.36 -12.16 4.21
CA ASP A 223 21.61 -11.45 3.98
C ASP A 223 22.54 -12.21 3.01
N GLU A 224 23.71 -11.65 2.74
CA GLU A 224 24.71 -12.21 1.82
C GLU A 224 25.32 -13.53 2.30
N LYS A 225 25.12 -13.89 3.58
CA LYS A 225 25.58 -15.13 4.21
C LYS A 225 24.42 -16.14 4.38
N ASN A 226 23.29 -15.91 3.70
CA ASN A 226 22.05 -16.69 3.82
C ASN A 226 21.51 -16.76 5.25
N ASN A 227 21.75 -15.75 6.08
CA ASN A 227 21.09 -15.61 7.38
C ASN A 227 19.78 -14.84 7.23
N LEU A 228 18.83 -15.13 8.10
CA LEU A 228 17.54 -14.43 8.13
C LEU A 228 17.73 -12.96 8.53
N TYR A 229 17.43 -12.04 7.62
CA TYR A 229 17.49 -10.60 7.83
C TYR A 229 16.13 -10.01 8.29
N GLY A 230 15.04 -10.64 7.87
CA GLY A 230 13.68 -10.25 8.24
C GLY A 230 12.63 -10.90 7.34
N ILE A 231 11.43 -10.34 7.33
CA ILE A 231 10.33 -10.76 6.46
C ILE A 231 9.60 -9.53 5.92
N VAL A 232 9.24 -9.56 4.64
CA VAL A 232 8.40 -8.53 3.99
C VAL A 232 7.09 -9.18 3.56
N THR A 233 5.97 -8.55 3.86
CA THR A 233 4.64 -8.99 3.42
C THR A 233 4.11 -8.12 2.28
N ALA A 234 3.17 -8.67 1.51
CA ALA A 234 2.45 -7.90 0.49
C ALA A 234 1.78 -6.65 1.07
N LYS A 235 1.29 -6.72 2.32
CA LYS A 235 0.68 -5.59 3.04
C LYS A 235 1.70 -4.49 3.33
N ASP A 236 2.92 -4.85 3.72
CA ASP A 236 4.00 -3.88 4.00
C ASP A 236 4.36 -3.08 2.74
N ILE A 237 4.46 -3.75 1.59
CA ILE A 237 4.72 -3.10 0.30
C ILE A 237 3.60 -2.12 -0.06
N LEU A 238 2.34 -2.52 0.09
CA LEU A 238 1.20 -1.65 -0.18
C LEU A 238 1.15 -0.42 0.75
N ILE A 239 1.44 -0.60 2.05
CA ILE A 239 1.53 0.52 3.01
C ILE A 239 2.66 1.48 2.62
N ALA A 240 3.85 0.95 2.31
CA ALA A 240 5.00 1.77 1.94
C ALA A 240 4.78 2.52 0.61
N TYR A 241 4.08 1.89 -0.34
CA TYR A 241 3.64 2.54 -1.58
C TYR A 241 2.72 3.74 -1.30
N LEU A 242 1.73 3.59 -0.41
CA LEU A 242 0.84 4.69 -0.01
C LEU A 242 1.59 5.84 0.65
N GLN A 243 2.51 5.54 1.56
CA GLN A 243 3.32 6.53 2.27
C GLN A 243 4.15 7.36 1.27
N ASN A 244 4.86 6.69 0.37
CA ASN A 244 5.66 7.34 -0.67
C ASN A 244 4.79 8.13 -1.67
N LYS A 245 3.57 7.68 -1.96
CA LYS A 245 2.61 8.45 -2.76
C LYS A 245 2.14 9.71 -2.05
N LYS A 246 1.86 9.66 -0.75
CA LYS A 246 1.42 10.83 0.04
C LYS A 246 2.53 11.87 0.17
N GLU A 247 3.76 11.44 0.38
CA GLU A 247 4.93 12.32 0.40
C GLU A 247 5.17 12.97 -0.97
N LYS A 248 5.03 12.21 -2.07
CA LYS A 248 5.10 12.77 -3.44
C LYS A 248 3.89 13.64 -3.82
N LYS A 249 2.72 13.43 -3.23
CA LYS A 249 1.51 14.22 -3.53
C LYS A 249 1.71 15.68 -3.12
N TYR A 250 2.57 15.94 -2.13
CA TYR A 250 2.81 17.27 -1.60
C TYR A 250 4.31 17.56 -1.49
N ASN A 251 4.94 18.03 -2.58
CA ASN A 251 6.22 18.76 -2.47
C ASN A 251 5.99 20.19 -1.96
N ILE A 252 5.13 20.35 -0.96
CA ILE A 252 4.84 21.63 -0.31
C ILE A 252 5.18 21.55 1.17
N VAL A 253 6.04 22.45 1.63
CA VAL A 253 6.41 22.58 3.05
C VAL A 253 5.76 23.84 3.57
N ILE A 254 4.91 23.72 4.59
CA ILE A 254 4.24 24.86 5.23
C ILE A 254 4.81 25.04 6.64
N SER A 255 5.14 26.26 7.02
CA SER A 255 5.81 26.58 8.29
C SER A 255 5.39 27.96 8.82
N GLY A 256 5.67 28.24 10.10
CA GLY A 256 5.65 29.58 10.68
C GLY A 256 4.55 29.86 11.72
N ILE A 257 3.35 29.29 11.57
CA ILE A 257 2.28 29.29 12.58
C ILE A 257 1.54 27.94 12.57
N ASP A 258 0.86 27.61 13.66
CA ASP A 258 -0.11 26.50 13.67
C ASP A 258 -1.31 26.87 12.79
N LEU A 259 -1.43 26.14 11.67
CA LEU A 259 -2.55 26.21 10.74
C LEU A 259 -3.48 25.03 11.00
N ASP A 260 -4.79 25.28 10.98
CA ASP A 260 -5.77 24.21 11.14
C ASP A 260 -5.83 23.31 9.88
N GLU A 261 -6.60 22.21 9.97
CA GLU A 261 -6.74 21.28 8.86
C GLU A 261 -7.37 21.91 7.60
N ILE A 262 -8.23 22.92 7.77
CA ILE A 262 -8.92 23.59 6.67
C ILE A 262 -7.94 24.47 5.89
N ASP A 263 -7.13 25.24 6.61
CA ASP A 263 -6.08 26.11 6.05
C ASP A 263 -5.01 25.31 5.31
N GLN A 264 -4.53 24.22 5.94
CA GLN A 264 -3.57 23.33 5.30
C GLN A 264 -4.15 22.68 4.03
N LYS A 265 -5.42 22.26 4.08
CA LYS A 265 -6.10 21.68 2.92
C LYS A 265 -6.27 22.70 1.80
N TYR A 266 -6.59 23.94 2.11
CA TYR A 266 -6.69 25.01 1.12
C TYR A 266 -5.36 25.24 0.38
N ILE A 267 -4.27 25.42 1.14
CA ILE A 267 -2.93 25.60 0.55
C ILE A 267 -2.55 24.40 -0.33
N LYS A 268 -2.84 23.18 0.14
CA LYS A 268 -2.58 21.96 -0.62
C LYS A 268 -3.34 21.92 -1.94
N ASN A 269 -4.61 22.34 -1.95
CA ASN A 269 -5.42 22.39 -3.18
C ASN A 269 -4.88 23.41 -4.20
N GLU A 270 -4.45 24.59 -3.74
CA GLU A 270 -3.82 25.59 -4.61
C GLU A 270 -2.48 25.10 -5.17
N TYR A 271 -1.67 24.43 -4.34
CA TYR A 271 -0.47 23.74 -4.81
C TYR A 271 -0.79 22.67 -5.86
N GLU A 272 -1.80 21.84 -5.66
CA GLU A 272 -2.20 20.80 -6.62
C GLU A 272 -2.59 21.40 -7.98
N ARG A 273 -3.37 22.50 -7.98
CA ARG A 273 -3.75 23.24 -9.19
C ARG A 273 -2.53 23.80 -9.92
N PHE A 274 -1.63 24.45 -9.18
CA PHE A 274 -0.39 25.00 -9.71
C PHE A 274 0.50 23.91 -10.31
N ASN A 275 0.77 22.85 -9.54
CA ASN A 275 1.64 21.76 -9.97
C ASN A 275 1.08 21.06 -11.21
N LYS A 276 -0.23 20.78 -11.26
CA LYS A 276 -0.89 20.20 -12.45
C LYS A 276 -0.72 21.06 -13.71
N LYS A 277 -0.73 22.39 -13.57
CA LYS A 277 -0.61 23.32 -14.71
C LYS A 277 0.83 23.46 -15.20
N TYR A 278 1.83 23.41 -14.30
CA TYR A 278 3.20 23.81 -14.64
C TYR A 278 4.27 22.72 -14.50
N SER A 279 3.97 21.53 -13.95
CA SER A 279 4.96 20.45 -13.77
C SER A 279 5.63 20.02 -15.08
N ASN A 280 4.88 20.01 -16.19
CA ASN A 280 5.41 19.65 -17.50
C ASN A 280 6.45 20.63 -18.04
N ILE A 281 6.38 21.89 -17.59
CA ILE A 281 7.27 22.96 -18.05
C ILE A 281 8.45 23.10 -17.11
N LEU A 282 8.18 23.13 -15.79
CA LEU A 282 9.15 23.44 -14.75
C LEU A 282 9.87 22.22 -14.16
N GLY A 283 9.42 21.00 -14.46
CA GLY A 283 9.94 19.76 -13.89
C GLY A 283 9.42 19.50 -12.47
N ASN A 284 10.27 18.95 -11.60
CA ASN A 284 9.92 18.70 -10.20
C ASN A 284 9.71 20.00 -9.44
N ILE A 285 8.45 20.34 -9.12
CA ILE A 285 8.12 21.55 -8.38
C ILE A 285 8.12 21.25 -6.88
N LYS A 286 8.80 22.09 -6.09
CA LYS A 286 8.71 22.18 -4.63
C LYS A 286 8.37 23.61 -4.24
N ILE A 287 7.37 23.80 -3.38
CA ILE A 287 6.99 25.11 -2.85
C ILE A 287 7.18 25.10 -1.33
N ILE A 288 7.94 26.06 -0.80
CA ILE A 288 8.07 26.27 0.64
C ILE A 288 7.28 27.52 1.00
N ILE A 289 6.27 27.39 1.84
CA ILE A 289 5.44 28.49 2.33
C ILE A 289 5.72 28.71 3.82
N HIS A 290 6.06 29.95 4.16
CA HIS A 290 6.21 30.40 5.54
C HIS A 290 5.16 31.47 5.84
N VAL A 291 4.27 31.19 6.77
CA VAL A 291 3.16 32.07 7.17
C VAL A 291 3.46 32.67 8.54
N LYS A 292 3.32 33.99 8.67
CA LYS A 292 3.47 34.72 9.94
C LYS A 292 2.24 35.60 10.20
N LYS A 293 1.67 35.55 11.40
CA LYS A 293 0.69 36.54 11.89
C LYS A 293 1.45 37.73 12.49
N ILE A 294 1.14 38.95 12.05
CA ILE A 294 1.92 40.16 12.43
C ILE A 294 1.22 41.00 13.51
N ASN A 295 -0.12 41.08 13.53
CA ASN A 295 -1.02 41.42 14.67
C ASN A 295 -2.41 41.85 14.15
N GLU A 296 -3.41 41.87 15.04
CA GLU A 296 -4.76 42.39 14.80
C GLU A 296 -4.81 43.91 14.84
N ASN A 297 -5.52 44.53 13.90
CA ASN A 297 -5.89 45.93 14.04
C ASN A 297 -6.90 46.06 15.19
N ILE A 298 -6.52 46.72 16.30
CA ILE A 298 -7.25 46.75 17.58
C ILE A 298 -8.69 47.30 17.45
N LYS A 299 -8.97 48.12 16.43
CA LYS A 299 -10.31 48.65 16.14
C LYS A 299 -11.24 47.66 15.42
N ASP A 300 -10.69 46.77 14.58
CA ASP A 300 -11.48 45.95 13.63
C ASP A 300 -11.30 44.43 13.80
N LYS A 301 -10.45 43.95 14.72
CA LYS A 301 -10.11 42.52 14.92
C LYS A 301 -9.71 41.79 13.62
N LYS A 302 -9.02 42.49 12.71
CA LYS A 302 -8.53 41.89 11.45
C LYS A 302 -7.08 41.46 11.60
N ILE A 303 -6.82 40.16 11.41
CA ILE A 303 -5.49 39.55 11.49
C ILE A 303 -4.70 39.89 10.22
N PHE A 304 -3.53 40.50 10.35
CA PHE A 304 -2.62 40.73 9.22
C PHE A 304 -1.65 39.56 9.06
N TYR A 305 -1.68 38.91 7.89
CA TYR A 305 -0.82 37.80 7.51
C TYR A 305 0.34 38.29 6.64
N SER A 306 1.53 37.73 6.88
CA SER A 306 2.68 37.82 5.98
C SER A 306 3.05 36.43 5.52
N ILE A 307 3.00 36.22 4.21
CA ILE A 307 3.23 34.93 3.58
C ILE A 307 4.43 35.06 2.65
N LYS A 308 5.42 34.21 2.89
CA LYS A 308 6.61 34.08 2.04
C LYS A 308 6.54 32.72 1.37
N ALA A 309 6.68 32.69 0.04
CA ALA A 309 6.74 31.45 -0.71
C ALA A 309 8.02 31.38 -1.53
N ARG A 310 8.62 30.19 -1.55
CA ARG A 310 9.77 29.87 -2.40
C ARG A 310 9.42 28.70 -3.30
N LEU A 311 9.37 28.97 -4.59
CA LEU A 311 9.29 27.97 -5.64
C LEU A 311 10.70 27.49 -5.98
N ILE A 312 10.90 26.18 -5.96
CA ILE A 312 12.13 25.52 -6.37
C ILE A 312 11.73 24.44 -7.35
N SER A 313 12.28 24.48 -8.55
CA SER A 313 12.13 23.41 -9.53
C SER A 313 13.42 23.14 -10.28
N ASP A 314 13.37 22.18 -11.19
CA ASP A 314 14.49 21.83 -12.08
C ASP A 314 14.93 23.02 -12.95
N LYS A 315 13.98 23.89 -13.35
CA LYS A 315 14.21 25.03 -14.25
C LYS A 315 14.07 26.41 -13.61
N LEU A 316 13.38 26.52 -12.47
CA LEU A 316 13.01 27.82 -11.88
C LEU A 316 13.23 27.82 -10.37
N ARG A 317 13.92 28.85 -9.88
CA ARG A 317 13.93 29.19 -8.46
C ARG A 317 13.41 30.61 -8.29
N PHE A 318 12.32 30.76 -7.57
CA PHE A 318 11.64 32.04 -7.42
C PHE A 318 11.17 32.24 -5.99
N TYR A 319 11.27 33.48 -5.51
CA TYR A 319 10.85 33.88 -4.18
C TYR A 319 9.82 35.00 -4.30
N VAL A 320 8.74 34.88 -3.54
CA VAL A 320 7.68 35.88 -3.46
C VAL A 320 7.27 36.07 -2.01
N GLN A 321 6.93 37.31 -1.67
CA GLN A 321 6.31 37.66 -0.40
C GLN A 321 5.09 38.53 -0.67
N ASN A 322 3.99 38.23 0.01
CA ASN A 322 2.79 39.04 -0.01
C ASN A 322 2.18 39.13 1.39
N ASN A 323 1.43 40.19 1.66
CA ASN A 323 0.80 40.41 2.95
C ASN A 323 -0.65 40.85 2.76
N GLY A 324 -1.54 40.48 3.69
CA GLY A 324 -2.94 40.83 3.59
C GLY A 324 -3.73 40.52 4.86
N TYR A 325 -4.94 41.08 4.96
CA TYR A 325 -5.84 40.85 6.09
C TYR A 325 -6.71 39.58 5.94
N ASP A 326 -6.72 38.97 4.75
CA ASP A 326 -7.42 37.72 4.47
C ASP A 326 -6.42 36.64 4.04
N PHE A 327 -6.38 35.54 4.79
CA PHE A 327 -5.41 34.47 4.58
C PHE A 327 -5.58 33.80 3.21
N TYR A 328 -6.80 33.46 2.83
CA TYR A 328 -7.10 32.73 1.60
C TYR A 328 -6.79 33.57 0.36
N SER A 329 -7.21 34.84 0.34
CA SER A 329 -6.87 35.79 -0.72
C SER A 329 -5.36 35.98 -0.82
N THR A 330 -4.65 36.12 0.30
CA THR A 330 -3.19 36.30 0.28
C THR A 330 -2.48 35.05 -0.26
N ILE A 331 -2.92 33.84 0.08
CA ILE A 331 -2.42 32.60 -0.51
C ILE A 331 -2.69 32.55 -2.02
N ASN A 332 -3.91 32.90 -2.44
CA ASN A 332 -4.27 32.91 -3.86
C ASN A 332 -3.40 33.89 -4.66
N ASP A 333 -3.16 35.09 -4.13
CA ASP A 333 -2.27 36.07 -4.74
C ASP A 333 -0.84 35.55 -4.88
N ILE A 334 -0.33 34.84 -3.85
CA ILE A 334 0.98 34.17 -3.92
C ILE A 334 1.01 33.20 -5.10
N PHE A 335 0.03 32.31 -5.22
CA PHE A 335 -0.03 31.33 -6.31
C PHE A 335 -0.24 31.98 -7.69
N HIS A 336 -0.94 33.10 -7.76
CA HIS A 336 -1.08 33.90 -8.97
C HIS A 336 0.27 34.48 -9.42
N ILE A 337 1.06 35.04 -8.49
CA ILE A 337 2.40 35.55 -8.81
C ILE A 337 3.33 34.41 -9.25
N LEU A 338 3.30 33.26 -8.56
CA LEU A 338 4.05 32.07 -8.98
C LEU A 338 3.65 31.62 -10.40
N SER A 339 2.37 31.69 -10.74
CA SER A 339 1.83 31.30 -12.06
C SER A 339 2.33 32.22 -13.16
N ASN A 340 2.31 33.53 -12.92
CA ASN A 340 2.86 34.51 -13.85
C ASN A 340 4.35 34.27 -14.11
N GLU A 341 5.11 33.93 -13.07
CA GLU A 341 6.54 33.65 -13.24
C GLU A 341 6.79 32.35 -14.02
N ALA A 342 6.00 31.31 -13.76
CA ALA A 342 6.05 30.05 -14.52
C ALA A 342 5.71 30.25 -16.01
N GLU A 343 4.75 31.12 -16.33
CA GLU A 343 4.34 31.42 -17.71
C GLU A 343 5.43 32.14 -18.51
N LYS A 344 6.24 32.99 -17.88
CA LYS A 344 7.40 33.61 -18.54
C LYS A 344 8.39 32.56 -19.05
N TYR A 345 8.58 31.47 -18.30
CA TYR A 345 9.46 30.37 -18.70
C TYR A 345 8.91 29.53 -19.84
N LYS A 346 7.58 29.35 -19.88
CA LYS A 346 6.89 28.70 -21.01
C LYS A 346 7.20 29.42 -22.34
N HIS A 347 7.15 30.75 -22.34
CA HIS A 347 7.41 31.55 -23.53
C HIS A 347 8.90 31.73 -23.85
N LYS A 348 9.80 31.58 -22.86
CA LYS A 348 11.26 31.59 -23.08
C LYS A 348 11.72 30.32 -23.81
N ASP A 349 11.26 29.14 -23.36
CA ASP A 349 11.54 27.85 -24.02
C ASP A 349 10.92 27.83 -25.44
N GLU A 350 9.74 28.41 -25.68
CA GLU A 350 9.16 28.51 -27.03
C GLU A 350 10.01 29.38 -27.98
N ARG A 351 10.55 30.51 -27.50
CA ARG A 351 11.39 31.41 -28.31
C ARG A 351 12.77 30.81 -28.58
N GLU A 352 13.35 30.13 -27.60
CA GLU A 352 14.64 29.44 -27.72
C GLU A 352 14.52 28.17 -28.58
N TYR A 353 13.40 27.45 -28.50
CA TYR A 353 13.04 26.34 -29.38
C TYR A 353 12.77 26.80 -30.82
N LEU A 354 12.08 27.94 -31.01
CA LEU A 354 11.89 28.56 -32.33
C LEU A 354 13.21 29.04 -32.92
N LEU A 355 14.08 29.69 -32.13
CA LEU A 355 15.42 30.11 -32.57
C LEU A 355 16.31 28.89 -32.90
N GLN A 356 16.33 27.86 -32.06
CA GLN A 356 17.10 26.63 -32.33
C GLN A 356 16.59 25.89 -33.58
N ARG A 357 15.28 25.93 -33.85
CA ARG A 357 14.70 25.35 -35.06
C ARG A 357 15.00 26.20 -36.30
N MET A 358 14.95 27.53 -36.19
CA MET A 358 15.37 28.45 -37.25
C MET A 358 16.87 28.35 -37.57
N PHE A 359 17.73 28.08 -36.58
CA PHE A 359 19.18 27.86 -36.82
C PHE A 359 19.53 26.43 -37.25
N LYS A 360 18.71 25.42 -36.95
CA LYS A 360 18.93 24.03 -37.38
C LYS A 360 18.55 23.76 -38.83
N ASP A 361 17.56 24.48 -39.36
CA ASP A 361 16.99 24.16 -40.67
C ASP A 361 17.60 24.97 -41.85
N ASP A 362 18.44 26.00 -41.61
CA ASP A 362 18.94 26.92 -42.66
C ASP A 362 20.48 27.00 -42.87
N ILE A 363 21.30 26.08 -42.35
CA ILE A 363 22.76 25.99 -42.66
C ILE A 363 23.11 24.70 -43.40
N ILE A 364 22.26 24.24 -44.31
CA ILE A 364 22.62 23.27 -45.37
C ILE A 364 22.00 23.75 -46.69
N ARG A 365 22.39 24.96 -47.11
CA ARG A 365 22.15 25.46 -48.48
C ARG A 365 23.15 26.51 -48.98
N TYR A 366 24.25 26.78 -48.27
CA TYR A 366 25.23 27.78 -48.72
C TYR A 366 26.71 27.53 -48.38
N ILE A 367 27.08 26.30 -48.03
CA ILE A 367 28.44 25.72 -48.12
C ILE A 367 28.25 24.25 -48.49
#